data_AF-A0A820L2D9-F1
#
_entry.id   AF-A0A820L2D9-F1
#
_cell.length_a   1.000
_cell.length_b   1.000
_cell.length_c   1.000
_cell.angle_alpha   90.00
_cell.angle_beta   90.00
_cell.angle_gamma   90.00
#
_symmetry.space_group_name_H-M   'P 1'
#
loop_
_entity.id
_entity.type
_entity.pdbx_description
1 polymer ?
#
loop_
_entity_poly.entity_id
_entity_poly.type
_entity_poly.pdbx_seq_one_letter_code
_entity_poly.pdbx_strand_id
1 'polypeptide(L)'
;KLNHLSAPYGLRRPFISSINNRKVQTMGRAPMYSLSWNCVDNKCEIINSSTGLTILNESSTVSKAVLFEKWQSLMNKIQRNMIPISYCDAKQLAVEYRKTKEEVNKAFENSGFGRWTALMK
;
A
#
# COMPACT_ATOMS: atom_id res chain seq x y z
N LYS A 1 -4.47 23.31 -2.88
CA LYS A 1 -4.48 22.89 -4.32
C LYS A 1 -3.23 22.04 -4.60
N LEU A 2 -3.37 20.92 -5.31
CA LEU A 2 -2.22 20.07 -5.66
C LEU A 2 -1.47 20.70 -6.83
N ASN A 3 -0.32 21.30 -6.55
CA ASN A 3 0.48 22.03 -7.53
C ASN A 3 1.67 21.13 -7.91
N HIS A 4 1.85 20.86 -9.21
CA HIS A 4 3.03 20.20 -9.80
C HIS A 4 3.37 18.80 -9.26
N LEU A 5 2.89 17.74 -9.94
CA LEU A 5 3.40 16.38 -9.77
C LEU A 5 4.43 16.09 -10.87
N SER A 6 5.55 15.44 -10.55
CA SER A 6 6.54 15.03 -11.56
C SER A 6 5.98 13.88 -12.39
N ALA A 7 6.30 13.83 -13.69
CA ALA A 7 5.95 12.68 -14.51
C ALA A 7 6.58 11.39 -13.93
N PRO A 8 5.88 10.24 -13.91
CA PRO A 8 4.60 9.94 -14.56
C PRO A 8 3.37 10.18 -13.65
N TYR A 9 3.52 10.90 -12.54
CA TYR A 9 2.44 11.08 -11.57
C TYR A 9 1.47 12.17 -12.01
N GLY A 10 0.19 11.94 -11.73
CA GLY A 10 -0.91 12.84 -12.07
C GLY A 10 -2.09 12.62 -11.15
N LEU A 11 -2.94 13.64 -10.98
CA LEU A 11 -4.18 13.50 -10.25
C LEU A 11 -5.17 12.68 -11.09
N ARG A 12 -5.28 11.39 -10.78
CA ARG A 12 -6.24 10.49 -11.46
C ARG A 12 -7.66 10.82 -11.03
N ARG A 13 -8.55 10.94 -12.00
CA ARG A 13 -10.01 11.06 -11.81
C ARG A 13 -10.67 9.80 -12.38
N PRO A 14 -10.66 8.68 -11.64
CA PRO A 14 -11.26 7.44 -12.12
C PRO A 14 -12.77 7.61 -12.34
N PHE A 15 -13.36 6.77 -13.17
CA PHE A 15 -14.80 6.70 -13.32
C PHE A 15 -15.45 6.27 -12.00
N ILE A 16 -16.37 7.08 -11.49
CA ILE A 16 -17.14 6.79 -10.27
C ILE A 16 -18.58 6.53 -10.71
N SER A 17 -19.07 5.31 -10.49
CA SER A 17 -20.44 4.92 -10.78
C SER A 17 -21.08 4.20 -9.59
N SER A 18 -22.41 4.25 -9.56
CA SER A 18 -23.20 3.48 -8.59
C SER A 18 -23.59 2.14 -9.17
N ILE A 19 -23.68 1.12 -8.31
CA ILE A 19 -24.22 -0.19 -8.68
C ILE A 19 -25.75 -0.22 -8.51
N ASN A 20 -26.43 -0.99 -9.34
CA ASN A 20 -27.91 -1.08 -9.34
C ASN A 20 -28.45 -1.73 -8.06
N ASN A 21 -27.79 -2.77 -7.57
CA ASN A 21 -28.19 -3.49 -6.36
C ASN A 21 -27.23 -3.17 -5.22
N ARG A 22 -27.58 -2.18 -4.41
CA ARG A 22 -26.75 -1.75 -3.27
C ARG A 22 -26.89 -2.75 -2.13
N LYS A 23 -25.75 -3.14 -1.54
CA LYS A 23 -25.77 -3.97 -0.33
C LYS A 23 -26.48 -3.21 0.80
N VAL A 24 -27.41 -3.86 1.45
CA VAL A 24 -28.05 -3.34 2.67
C VAL A 24 -27.00 -3.35 3.78
N GLN A 25 -26.92 -2.26 4.53
CA GLN A 25 -26.03 -2.19 5.68
C GLN A 25 -26.48 -3.22 6.72
N THR A 26 -25.57 -4.13 7.09
CA THR A 26 -25.81 -5.08 8.18
C THR A 26 -25.42 -4.41 9.49
N MET A 27 -26.35 -4.37 10.45
CA MET A 27 -26.02 -3.99 11.83
C MET A 27 -25.29 -5.16 12.49
N GLY A 28 -24.07 -4.94 12.98
CA GLY A 28 -23.28 -5.99 13.63
C GLY A 28 -21.81 -5.64 13.79
N ARG A 29 -21.09 -6.45 14.59
CA ARG A 29 -19.64 -6.31 14.75
C ARG A 29 -18.93 -6.79 13.49
N ALA A 30 -17.98 -5.99 12.99
CA ALA A 30 -17.13 -6.39 11.88
C ALA A 30 -16.29 -7.63 12.27
N PRO A 31 -16.06 -8.58 11.35
CA PRO A 31 -15.16 -9.69 11.59
C PRO A 31 -13.76 -9.22 11.99
N MET A 32 -13.10 -9.95 12.89
CA MET A 32 -11.73 -9.67 13.34
C MET A 32 -10.66 -10.31 12.44
N TYR A 33 -11.01 -10.54 11.17
CA TYR A 33 -10.09 -11.07 10.17
C TYR A 33 -10.28 -10.36 8.83
N SER A 34 -9.26 -10.44 7.99
CA SER A 34 -9.31 -10.05 6.59
C SER A 34 -8.97 -11.24 5.70
N LEU A 35 -9.44 -11.19 4.46
CA LEU A 35 -9.15 -12.17 3.42
C LEU A 35 -8.37 -11.47 2.32
N SER A 36 -7.26 -12.08 1.92
CA SER A 36 -6.44 -11.63 0.79
C SER A 36 -6.37 -12.76 -0.24
N TRP A 37 -6.65 -12.44 -1.51
CA TRP A 37 -6.56 -13.38 -2.62
C TRP A 37 -5.71 -12.79 -3.75
N ASN A 38 -4.80 -13.59 -4.27
CA ASN A 38 -3.98 -13.25 -5.44
C ASN A 38 -4.33 -14.17 -6.60
N CYS A 39 -4.73 -13.60 -7.74
CA CYS A 39 -5.05 -14.35 -8.95
C CYS A 39 -3.82 -15.04 -9.58
N VAL A 40 -2.63 -14.45 -9.45
CA VAL A 40 -1.39 -14.99 -10.06
C VAL A 40 -0.96 -16.27 -9.36
N ASP A 41 -1.00 -16.27 -8.03
CA ASP A 41 -0.59 -17.41 -7.22
C ASP A 41 -1.76 -18.38 -6.95
N ASN A 42 -3.00 -17.97 -7.29
CA ASN A 42 -4.26 -18.61 -6.90
C ASN A 42 -4.31 -18.99 -5.41
N LYS A 43 -3.80 -18.10 -4.55
CA LYS A 43 -3.72 -18.31 -3.10
C LYS A 43 -4.67 -17.36 -2.39
N CYS A 44 -5.40 -17.90 -1.44
CA CYS A 44 -6.25 -17.18 -0.51
C CYS A 44 -5.67 -17.34 0.90
N GLU A 45 -5.51 -16.25 1.63
CA GLU A 45 -5.07 -16.25 3.03
C GLU A 45 -6.10 -15.53 3.91
N ILE A 46 -6.31 -16.07 5.11
CA ILE A 46 -7.11 -15.45 6.16
C ILE A 46 -6.13 -14.90 7.20
N ILE A 47 -6.25 -13.61 7.49
CA ILE A 47 -5.33 -12.85 8.32
C ILE A 47 -6.10 -12.32 9.53
N ASN A 48 -5.58 -12.53 10.73
CA ASN A 48 -6.16 -11.93 11.92
C ASN A 48 -5.88 -10.42 11.94
N SER A 49 -6.93 -9.61 12.04
CA SER A 49 -6.84 -8.14 11.95
C SER A 49 -6.11 -7.49 13.13
N SER A 50 -5.98 -8.17 14.28
CA SER A 50 -5.26 -7.62 15.44
C SER A 50 -3.77 -7.98 15.41
N THR A 51 -3.40 -9.16 14.93
CA THR A 51 -2.00 -9.62 14.90
C THR A 51 -1.31 -9.37 13.56
N GLY A 52 -2.06 -9.30 12.47
CA GLY A 52 -1.54 -9.25 11.10
C GLY A 52 -0.96 -10.57 10.61
N LEU A 53 -1.17 -11.67 11.33
CA LEU A 53 -0.67 -13.00 11.01
C LEU A 53 -1.76 -13.89 10.41
N THR A 54 -1.35 -14.92 9.67
CA THR A 54 -2.25 -15.95 9.15
C THR A 54 -2.76 -16.86 10.27
N ILE A 55 -3.71 -17.74 9.94
CA ILE A 55 -4.20 -18.78 10.88
C ILE A 55 -3.07 -19.69 11.37
N LEU A 56 -2.01 -19.87 10.58
CA LEU A 56 -0.81 -20.64 10.93
C LEU A 56 0.23 -19.82 11.72
N ASN A 57 -0.12 -18.61 12.16
CA ASN A 57 0.77 -17.64 12.81
C ASN A 57 1.98 -17.21 11.95
N GLU A 58 1.82 -17.24 10.63
CA GLU A 58 2.86 -16.81 9.69
C GLU A 58 2.63 -15.37 9.21
N SER A 59 3.68 -14.75 8.68
CA SER A 59 3.55 -13.45 8.01
C SER A 59 2.73 -13.59 6.72
N SER A 60 1.71 -12.73 6.58
CA SER A 60 0.91 -12.67 5.35
C SER A 60 1.75 -12.40 4.11
N THR A 61 1.31 -12.91 2.96
CA THR A 61 1.94 -12.66 1.65
C THR A 61 1.93 -11.19 1.23
N VAL A 62 1.03 -10.38 1.80
CA VAL A 62 0.96 -8.91 1.60
C VAL A 62 1.68 -8.12 2.70
N SER A 63 2.34 -8.80 3.64
CA SER A 63 3.14 -8.15 4.68
C SER A 63 4.34 -7.41 4.09
N LYS A 64 4.82 -6.41 4.84
CA LYS A 64 6.01 -5.61 4.49
C LYS A 64 7.24 -6.50 4.24
N ALA A 65 7.45 -7.54 5.05
CA ALA A 65 8.59 -8.44 4.95
C ALA A 65 8.54 -9.27 3.66
N VAL A 66 7.43 -9.98 3.43
CA VAL A 66 7.28 -10.87 2.26
C VAL A 66 7.30 -10.08 0.94
N LEU A 67 6.68 -8.88 0.90
CA LEU A 67 6.75 -8.03 -0.28
C LEU A 67 8.17 -7.50 -0.55
N PHE A 68 8.96 -7.24 0.51
CA PHE A 68 10.34 -6.81 0.36
C PHE A 68 11.23 -7.93 -0.18
N GLU A 69 11.07 -9.16 0.32
CA GLU A 69 11.77 -10.35 -0.20
C GLU A 69 11.46 -10.61 -1.68
N LYS A 70 10.18 -10.48 -2.07
CA LYS A 70 9.76 -10.57 -3.48
C LYS A 70 10.42 -9.48 -4.33
N TRP A 71 10.49 -8.25 -3.81
CA TRP A 71 11.15 -7.13 -4.48
C TRP A 71 12.66 -7.36 -4.63
N GLN A 72 13.35 -7.83 -3.59
CA GLN A 72 14.79 -8.17 -3.66
C GLN A 72 15.05 -9.25 -4.71
N SER A 73 14.22 -10.30 -4.71
CA SER A 73 14.28 -11.38 -5.71
C SER A 73 14.11 -10.85 -7.14
N LEU A 74 13.20 -9.89 -7.35
CA LEU A 74 13.02 -9.23 -8.65
C LEU A 74 14.25 -8.40 -9.04
N MET A 75 14.79 -7.60 -8.12
CA MET A 75 15.97 -6.74 -8.36
C MET A 75 17.20 -7.56 -8.78
N ASN A 76 17.40 -8.72 -8.14
CA ASN A 76 18.45 -9.68 -8.51
C ASN A 76 18.25 -10.22 -9.93
N LYS A 77 17.01 -10.57 -10.31
CA LYS A 77 16.69 -11.08 -11.65
C LYS A 77 16.93 -10.05 -12.76
N ILE A 78 16.67 -8.77 -12.50
CA ILE A 78 16.87 -7.69 -13.47
C ILE A 78 18.27 -7.08 -13.42
N GLN A 79 19.21 -7.72 -12.72
CA GLN A 79 20.63 -7.31 -12.60
C GLN A 79 20.81 -5.84 -12.22
N ARG A 80 19.87 -5.29 -11.45
CA ARG A 80 20.07 -3.98 -10.84
C ARG A 80 20.94 -4.20 -9.62
N ASN A 81 22.23 -3.92 -9.74
CA ASN A 81 23.28 -4.03 -8.71
C ASN A 81 23.04 -3.15 -7.45
N MET A 82 21.82 -2.70 -7.22
CA MET A 82 21.38 -2.00 -6.02
C MET A 82 20.64 -2.98 -5.13
N ILE A 83 21.37 -3.59 -4.17
CA ILE A 83 20.76 -4.33 -3.08
C ILE A 83 20.77 -3.39 -1.86
N PRO A 84 19.68 -2.65 -1.60
CA PRO A 84 19.57 -1.88 -0.37
C PRO A 84 19.65 -2.81 0.83
N ILE A 85 20.39 -2.37 1.84
CA ILE A 85 20.67 -3.14 3.06
C ILE A 85 19.39 -3.32 3.89
N SER A 86 18.49 -2.33 3.84
CA SER A 86 17.21 -2.37 4.54
C SER A 86 16.01 -1.97 3.66
N TYR A 87 14.80 -2.32 4.13
CA TYR A 87 13.57 -1.83 3.52
C TYR A 87 13.47 -0.30 3.48
N CYS A 88 13.98 0.37 4.52
CA CYS A 88 13.96 1.83 4.59
C CYS A 88 14.79 2.42 3.45
N ASP A 89 16.03 1.93 3.28
CA ASP A 89 16.94 2.37 2.22
C ASP A 89 16.32 2.13 0.85
N ALA A 90 15.71 0.95 0.65
CA ALA A 90 15.02 0.61 -0.58
C ALA A 90 13.92 1.62 -0.94
N LYS A 91 13.11 2.03 0.04
CA LYS A 91 12.06 3.05 -0.15
C LYS A 91 12.64 4.43 -0.44
N GLN A 92 13.80 4.78 0.12
CA GLN A 92 14.45 6.07 -0.13
C GLN A 92 14.95 6.23 -1.57
N LEU A 93 15.28 5.12 -2.24
CA LEU A 93 15.71 5.11 -3.64
C LEU A 93 14.59 5.55 -4.61
N ALA A 94 13.32 5.46 -4.21
CA ALA A 94 12.18 5.90 -5.01
C ALA A 94 11.99 7.43 -4.92
N VAL A 95 13.00 8.20 -5.35
CA VAL A 95 13.09 9.67 -5.17
C VAL A 95 11.86 10.40 -5.69
N GLU A 96 11.43 10.11 -6.91
CA GLU A 96 10.29 10.79 -7.54
C GLU A 96 8.95 10.46 -6.85
N TYR A 97 8.79 9.22 -6.36
CA TYR A 97 7.63 8.85 -5.55
C TYR A 97 7.60 9.64 -4.23
N ARG A 98 8.75 9.77 -3.56
CA ARG A 98 8.85 10.50 -2.29
C ARG A 98 8.50 11.97 -2.45
N LYS A 99 9.08 12.66 -3.44
CA LYS A 99 8.74 14.06 -3.76
C LYS A 99 7.25 14.23 -4.04
N THR A 100 6.69 13.36 -4.87
CA THR A 100 5.24 13.37 -5.20
C THR A 100 4.38 13.18 -3.95
N LYS A 101 4.75 12.23 -3.07
CA LYS A 101 4.06 12.01 -1.79
C LYS A 101 4.12 13.24 -0.87
N GLU A 102 5.26 13.93 -0.82
CA GLU A 102 5.42 15.17 -0.04
C GLU A 102 4.52 16.29 -0.58
N GLU A 103 4.43 16.47 -1.90
CA GLU A 103 3.52 17.46 -2.51
C GLU A 103 2.05 17.15 -2.21
N VAL A 104 1.66 15.87 -2.18
CA VAL A 104 0.31 15.46 -1.75
C VAL A 104 0.08 15.83 -0.28
N ASN A 105 1.02 15.57 0.60
CA ASN A 105 0.91 15.92 2.02
C ASN A 105 0.78 17.44 2.22
N LYS A 106 1.63 18.23 1.54
CA LYS A 106 1.54 19.71 1.56
C LYS A 106 0.21 20.19 1.02
N ALA A 107 -0.33 19.56 -0.01
CA ALA A 107 -1.61 19.96 -0.58
C ALA A 107 -2.77 19.75 0.41
N PHE A 108 -2.75 18.69 1.24
CA PHE A 108 -3.73 18.52 2.32
C PHE A 108 -3.61 19.64 3.36
N GLU A 109 -2.39 19.91 3.83
CA GLU A 109 -2.11 20.94 4.84
C GLU A 109 -2.50 22.34 4.35
N ASN A 110 -2.03 22.72 3.15
CA ASN A 110 -2.33 24.02 2.52
C ASN A 110 -3.80 24.22 2.18
N SER A 111 -4.59 23.14 2.11
CA SER A 111 -6.03 23.22 1.84
C SER A 111 -6.86 23.14 3.14
N GLY A 112 -6.22 23.15 4.31
CA GLY A 112 -6.91 23.12 5.61
C GLY A 112 -7.41 21.74 6.03
N PHE A 113 -7.00 20.66 5.36
CA PHE A 113 -7.43 19.28 5.67
C PHE A 113 -6.52 18.57 6.69
N GLY A 114 -5.58 19.30 7.29
CA GLY A 114 -4.63 18.78 8.27
C GLY A 114 -3.41 18.12 7.63
N ARG A 115 -2.52 17.60 8.50
CA ARG A 115 -1.24 17.00 8.11
C ARG A 115 -1.33 15.48 8.11
N TRP A 116 -0.78 14.84 7.06
CA TRP A 116 -0.72 13.39 6.98
C TRP A 116 0.21 12.81 8.06
N THR A 117 -0.31 11.94 8.92
CA THR A 117 0.49 11.20 9.90
C THR A 117 1.03 9.92 9.27
N ALA A 118 2.35 9.85 9.04
CA ALA A 118 3.00 8.58 8.82
C ALA A 118 3.33 7.96 10.18
N LEU A 119 2.76 6.79 10.49
CA LEU A 119 3.29 5.94 11.54
C LEU A 119 4.69 5.49 11.10
N MET A 120 5.72 6.23 11.53
CA MET A 120 7.08 5.71 11.56
C MET A 120 7.24 5.00 12.90
N LYS A 121 7.32 3.67 12.85
CA LYS A 121 8.06 2.87 13.82
C LYS A 121 9.23 2.24 13.07
#